data_AF-A0A816WKH0-F1
#
_entry.id   AF-A0A816WKH0-F1
#
_cell.length_a   1.000
_cell.length_b   1.000
_cell.length_c   1.000
_cell.angle_alpha   90.00
_cell.angle_beta   90.00
_cell.angle_gamma   90.00
#
_symmetry.space_group_name_H-M   'P 1'
#
loop_
_entity.id
_entity.type
_entity.pdbx_description
1 polymer ?
#
loop_
_entity_poly.entity_id
_entity_poly.type
_entity_poly.pdbx_seq_one_letter_code
_entity_poly.pdbx_strand_id
1 'polypeptide(L)'
;IGTGLFVGSGGALASGGPAALVLDFAIIGFMLFNVCMALAELAVAFPISGSFYVYSSRFLDPAWGFAMGWNYAFNWLIVMPLESTAAGLVIRYWTGSVNIAVWITIFLIAILIINLFGVRGYGEVEFYVSIIKVIAVLGFIILGIVLVFGGGPNHEYVGGKYWHNPGPFADGFKGVYSVFVTAGFAFSGTELVGLAAAEAANPRKTIPRATKQVFWRITIFYIASLALIGCLVPYTL
;
A
#
# COMPACT_ATOMS: atom_id res chain seq x y z
N ILE A 1 0.18 -2.18 -3.25
CA ILE A 1 -0.83 -1.34 -3.96
C ILE A 1 -2.21 -1.89 -3.61
N GLY A 2 -3.00 -1.12 -2.87
CA GLY A 2 -4.28 -1.60 -2.31
C GLY A 2 -5.02 -0.47 -1.59
N THR A 3 -5.82 -0.82 -0.59
CA THR A 3 -6.65 0.14 0.15
C THR A 3 -5.86 1.29 0.75
N GLY A 4 -4.63 1.05 1.22
CA GLY A 4 -3.79 2.13 1.76
C GLY A 4 -3.53 3.27 0.77
N LEU A 5 -3.38 2.97 -0.53
CA LEU A 5 -3.22 3.99 -1.57
C LEU A 5 -4.58 4.55 -2.02
N PHE A 6 -5.57 3.71 -2.30
CA PHE A 6 -6.80 4.15 -2.97
C PHE A 6 -7.89 4.65 -2.00
N VAL A 7 -7.93 4.12 -0.78
CA VAL A 7 -8.94 4.44 0.23
C VAL A 7 -8.34 5.30 1.34
N GLY A 8 -7.13 4.96 1.80
CA GLY A 8 -6.46 5.65 2.89
C GLY A 8 -5.95 7.05 2.51
N SER A 9 -5.53 7.26 1.26
CA SER A 9 -4.93 8.53 0.82
C SER A 9 -5.86 9.74 0.93
N GLY A 10 -7.17 9.55 0.75
CA GLY A 10 -8.15 10.64 0.88
C GLY A 10 -8.23 11.18 2.31
N GLY A 11 -8.30 10.28 3.30
CA GLY A 11 -8.27 10.67 4.71
C GLY A 11 -6.93 11.26 5.14
N ALA A 12 -5.82 10.73 4.62
CA ALA A 12 -4.49 11.29 4.83
C ALA A 12 -4.32 12.69 4.21
N LEU A 13 -4.88 12.91 3.02
CA LEU A 13 -4.92 14.23 2.39
C LEU A 13 -5.71 15.21 3.26
N ALA A 14 -6.91 14.84 3.70
CA ALA A 14 -7.77 15.71 4.50
C ALA A 14 -7.14 16.11 5.85
N SER A 15 -6.42 15.19 6.48
CA SER A 15 -5.80 15.41 7.80
C SER A 15 -4.42 16.08 7.76
N GLY A 16 -3.58 15.77 6.75
CA GLY A 16 -2.21 16.30 6.67
C GLY A 16 -1.97 17.34 5.58
N GLY A 17 -2.83 17.42 4.57
CA GLY A 17 -2.63 18.26 3.40
C GLY A 17 -1.71 17.63 2.35
N PRO A 18 -1.63 18.24 1.15
CA PRO A 18 -0.97 17.63 0.00
C PRO A 18 0.54 17.48 0.15
N ALA A 19 1.21 18.41 0.86
CA ALA A 19 2.65 18.32 1.08
C ALA A 19 3.01 17.26 2.13
N ALA A 20 2.25 17.16 3.23
CA ALA A 20 2.43 16.08 4.21
C ALA A 20 2.24 14.71 3.56
N LEU A 21 1.19 14.57 2.74
CA LEU A 21 0.89 13.34 2.02
C LEU A 21 2.08 12.86 1.17
N VAL A 22 2.69 13.75 0.39
CA VAL A 22 3.84 13.40 -0.46
C VAL A 22 5.10 13.19 0.38
N LEU A 23 5.35 14.05 1.37
CA LEU A 23 6.54 14.01 2.21
C LEU A 23 6.62 12.72 3.03
N ASP A 24 5.54 12.36 3.73
CA ASP A 24 5.54 11.24 4.66
C ASP A 24 5.59 9.91 3.92
N PHE A 25 4.92 9.80 2.76
CA PHE A 25 5.06 8.64 1.89
C PHE A 25 6.49 8.52 1.32
N ALA A 26 7.17 9.63 1.04
CA ALA A 26 8.57 9.60 0.61
C ALA A 26 9.50 9.16 1.75
N ILE A 27 9.30 9.67 2.97
CA ILE A 27 10.08 9.29 4.16
C ILE A 27 9.88 7.81 4.48
N ILE A 28 8.63 7.35 4.60
CA ILE A 28 8.32 5.95 4.91
C ILE A 28 8.81 5.03 3.79
N GLY A 29 8.65 5.42 2.53
CA GLY A 29 9.22 4.68 1.41
C GLY A 29 10.73 4.52 1.57
N PHE A 30 11.46 5.60 1.84
CA PHE A 30 12.89 5.54 2.06
C PHE A 30 13.28 4.67 3.26
N MET A 31 12.58 4.77 4.39
CA MET A 31 12.82 3.93 5.56
C MET A 31 12.64 2.44 5.22
N LEU A 32 11.55 2.08 4.54
CA LEU A 32 11.27 0.70 4.16
C LEU A 32 12.23 0.17 3.11
N PHE A 33 12.73 1.00 2.21
CA PHE A 33 13.80 0.60 1.30
C PHE A 33 15.02 0.07 2.05
N ASN A 34 15.46 0.79 3.09
CA ASN A 34 16.59 0.38 3.91
C ASN A 34 16.28 -0.94 4.65
N VAL A 35 15.09 -1.09 5.22
CA VAL A 35 14.65 -2.32 5.90
C VAL A 35 14.62 -3.51 4.94
N CYS A 36 14.01 -3.36 3.76
CA CYS A 36 13.91 -4.44 2.78
C CYS A 36 15.28 -4.80 2.19
N MET A 37 16.19 -3.84 2.04
CA MET A 37 17.57 -4.10 1.61
C MET A 37 18.34 -4.89 2.67
N ALA A 38 18.25 -4.51 3.95
CA ALA A 38 18.86 -5.27 5.04
C ALA A 38 18.28 -6.69 5.14
N LEU A 39 16.96 -6.82 4.96
CA LEU A 39 16.29 -8.13 4.93
C LEU A 39 16.75 -8.98 3.74
N ALA A 40 16.93 -8.37 2.56
CA ALA A 40 17.43 -9.05 1.37
C ALA A 40 18.87 -9.57 1.57
N GLU A 41 19.74 -8.78 2.20
CA GLU A 41 21.11 -9.21 2.53
C GLU A 41 21.11 -10.40 3.49
N LEU A 42 20.31 -10.36 4.55
CA LEU A 42 20.14 -11.47 5.47
C LEU A 42 19.56 -12.70 4.79
N ALA A 43 18.58 -12.55 3.90
CA ALA A 43 17.97 -13.65 3.17
C ALA A 43 18.94 -14.31 2.18
N VAL A 44 19.86 -13.54 1.60
CA VAL A 44 20.92 -14.06 0.74
C VAL A 44 22.02 -14.77 1.54
N ALA A 45 22.39 -14.23 2.71
CA ALA A 45 23.40 -14.82 3.58
C ALA A 45 22.91 -16.09 4.30
N PHE A 46 21.64 -16.09 4.70
CA PHE A 46 21.01 -17.15 5.48
C PHE A 46 19.65 -17.53 4.87
N PRO A 47 19.62 -18.31 3.77
CA PRO A 47 18.37 -18.68 3.11
C PRO A 47 17.59 -19.69 3.96
N ILE A 48 16.85 -19.20 4.95
CA ILE A 48 16.03 -20.00 5.88
C ILE A 48 14.57 -19.60 5.74
N SER A 49 13.69 -20.59 5.68
CA SER A 49 12.24 -20.39 5.68
C SER A 49 11.78 -19.70 6.97
N GLY A 50 11.00 -18.62 6.82
CA GLY A 50 10.49 -17.81 7.94
C GLY A 50 11.06 -16.38 8.01
N SER A 51 12.08 -16.06 7.22
CA SER A 51 12.55 -14.67 6.98
C SER A 51 12.79 -13.88 8.29
N PHE A 52 12.24 -12.67 8.39
CA PHE A 52 12.42 -11.73 9.50
C PHE A 52 12.04 -12.30 10.87
N TYR A 53 11.09 -13.23 10.96
CA TYR A 53 10.77 -13.90 12.23
C TYR A 53 11.94 -14.75 12.72
N VAL A 54 12.50 -15.58 11.83
CA VAL A 54 13.63 -16.46 12.18
C VAL A 54 14.90 -15.64 12.41
N TYR A 55 15.15 -14.59 11.63
CA TYR A 55 16.29 -13.71 11.84
C TYR A 55 16.20 -12.97 13.18
N SER A 56 15.00 -12.52 13.55
CA SER A 56 14.73 -11.88 14.84
C SER A 56 15.04 -12.81 16.02
N SER A 57 14.53 -14.04 15.99
CA SER A 57 14.80 -15.03 17.04
C SER A 57 16.27 -15.42 17.12
N ARG A 58 16.96 -15.46 15.97
CA ARG A 58 18.34 -15.94 15.87
C ARG A 58 19.38 -14.89 16.26
N PHE A 59 19.17 -13.63 15.87
CA PHE A 59 20.18 -12.57 15.99
C PHE A 59 19.88 -11.55 17.09
N LEU A 60 18.65 -11.48 17.60
CA LEU A 60 18.26 -10.56 18.68
C LEU A 60 18.00 -11.32 19.97
N ASP A 61 16.81 -11.92 20.08
CA ASP A 61 16.39 -12.68 21.24
C ASP A 61 15.15 -13.53 20.89
N PRO A 62 14.98 -14.75 21.46
CA PRO A 62 13.75 -15.54 21.28
C PRO A 62 12.46 -14.78 21.64
N ALA A 63 12.48 -13.90 22.64
CA ALA A 63 11.33 -13.06 23.00
C ALA A 63 11.02 -12.03 21.92
N TRP A 64 12.04 -11.48 21.24
CA TRP A 64 11.84 -10.60 20.09
C TRP A 64 11.19 -11.34 18.93
N GLY A 65 11.66 -12.56 18.67
CA GLY A 65 11.04 -13.50 17.74
C GLY A 65 9.56 -13.73 18.02
N PHE A 66 9.24 -14.08 19.27
CA PHE A 66 7.86 -14.27 19.72
C PHE A 66 6.99 -13.03 19.48
N ALA A 67 7.47 -11.85 19.87
CA ALA A 67 6.75 -10.59 19.65
C ALA A 67 6.53 -10.29 18.16
N MET A 68 7.54 -10.50 17.31
CA MET A 68 7.44 -10.34 15.86
C MET A 68 6.39 -11.28 15.25
N GLY A 69 6.38 -12.54 15.67
CA GLY A 69 5.40 -13.53 15.20
C GLY A 69 3.96 -13.11 15.51
N TRP A 70 3.69 -12.68 16.75
CA TRP A 70 2.36 -12.22 17.15
C TRP A 70 1.94 -10.92 16.47
N ASN A 71 2.83 -9.93 16.38
CA ASN A 71 2.53 -8.69 15.65
C ASN A 71 2.19 -8.97 14.19
N TYR A 72 2.91 -9.88 13.54
CA TYR A 72 2.63 -10.26 12.16
C TYR A 72 1.32 -11.02 12.03
N ALA A 73 1.01 -11.94 12.95
CA ALA A 73 -0.27 -12.62 12.98
C ALA A 73 -1.44 -11.64 13.15
N PHE A 74 -1.35 -10.69 14.10
CA PHE A 74 -2.37 -9.67 14.29
C PHE A 74 -2.52 -8.75 13.08
N ASN A 75 -1.41 -8.37 12.43
CA ASN A 75 -1.46 -7.58 11.20
C ASN A 75 -2.35 -8.26 10.15
N TRP A 76 -2.12 -9.53 9.83
CA TRP A 76 -2.92 -10.23 8.82
C TRP A 76 -4.36 -10.51 9.26
N LEU A 77 -4.59 -10.77 10.54
CA LEU A 77 -5.94 -10.93 11.10
C LEU A 77 -6.78 -9.65 11.04
N ILE A 78 -6.14 -8.48 11.08
CA ILE A 78 -6.82 -7.16 11.02
C ILE A 78 -6.96 -6.67 9.57
N VAL A 79 -5.92 -6.87 8.75
CA VAL A 79 -5.89 -6.41 7.35
C VAL A 79 -6.98 -7.09 6.52
N MET A 80 -7.20 -8.40 6.72
CA MET A 80 -8.21 -9.16 5.96
C MET A 80 -9.64 -8.61 6.09
N PRO A 81 -10.18 -8.40 7.31
CA PRO A 81 -11.47 -7.73 7.50
C PRO A 81 -11.49 -6.28 7.01
N LEU A 82 -10.38 -5.54 7.18
CA LEU A 82 -10.26 -4.15 6.72
C LEU A 82 -10.44 -4.05 5.21
N GLU A 83 -9.74 -4.89 4.44
CA GLU A 83 -9.83 -4.95 2.98
C GLU A 83 -11.25 -5.31 2.52
N SER A 84 -11.88 -6.29 3.16
CA SER A 84 -13.26 -6.71 2.85
C SER A 84 -14.27 -5.59 3.14
N THR A 85 -14.06 -4.85 4.23
CA THR A 85 -14.90 -3.70 4.61
C THR A 85 -14.72 -2.55 3.62
N ALA A 86 -13.47 -2.26 3.23
CA ALA A 86 -13.17 -1.22 2.26
C ALA A 86 -13.80 -1.52 0.89
N ALA A 87 -13.75 -2.78 0.42
CA ALA A 87 -14.43 -3.19 -0.80
C ALA A 87 -15.96 -2.98 -0.70
N GLY A 88 -16.57 -3.32 0.44
CA GLY A 88 -17.98 -3.04 0.71
C GLY A 88 -18.32 -1.55 0.70
N LEU A 89 -17.46 -0.69 1.28
CA LEU A 89 -17.63 0.77 1.26
C LEU A 89 -17.54 1.34 -0.16
N VAL A 90 -16.64 0.82 -1.00
CA VAL A 90 -16.53 1.22 -2.41
C VAL A 90 -17.79 0.86 -3.19
N ILE A 91 -18.38 -0.32 -2.98
CA ILE A 91 -19.66 -0.68 -3.63
C ILE A 91 -20.79 0.24 -3.16
N ARG A 92 -20.79 0.62 -1.89
CA ARG A 92 -21.80 1.50 -1.29
C ARG A 92 -21.83 2.90 -1.93
N TYR A 93 -20.72 3.34 -2.53
CA TYR A 93 -20.69 4.57 -3.34
C TYR A 93 -21.70 4.55 -4.50
N TRP A 94 -21.90 3.38 -5.13
CA TRP A 94 -22.80 3.22 -6.28
C TRP A 94 -24.22 2.81 -5.87
N THR A 95 -24.36 2.01 -4.81
CA THR A 95 -25.67 1.56 -4.32
C THR A 95 -25.72 1.39 -2.80
N GLY A 96 -26.66 2.09 -2.17
CA GLY A 96 -26.94 1.97 -0.74
C GLY A 96 -28.06 0.99 -0.39
N SER A 97 -28.62 0.27 -1.37
CA SER A 97 -29.81 -0.57 -1.17
C SER A 97 -29.53 -1.87 -0.41
N VAL A 98 -28.28 -2.33 -0.41
CA VAL A 98 -27.85 -3.58 0.23
C VAL A 98 -26.94 -3.27 1.41
N ASN A 99 -27.17 -3.93 2.55
CA ASN A 99 -26.34 -3.77 3.74
C ASN A 99 -24.89 -4.20 3.46
N ILE A 100 -23.92 -3.40 3.90
CA ILE A 100 -22.48 -3.67 3.72
C ILE A 100 -22.05 -5.05 4.22
N ALA A 101 -22.70 -5.57 5.28
CA ALA A 101 -22.41 -6.90 5.82
C ALA A 101 -22.62 -8.02 4.78
N VAL A 102 -23.59 -7.85 3.87
CA VAL A 102 -23.83 -8.80 2.78
C VAL A 102 -22.65 -8.82 1.82
N TRP A 103 -22.15 -7.64 1.40
CA TRP A 103 -20.98 -7.54 0.53
C TRP A 103 -19.72 -8.12 1.18
N ILE A 104 -19.47 -7.81 2.46
CA ILE A 104 -18.36 -8.39 3.22
C ILE A 104 -18.45 -9.91 3.23
N THR A 105 -19.64 -10.46 3.48
CA THR A 105 -19.86 -11.93 3.50
C THR A 105 -19.57 -12.56 2.14
N ILE A 106 -20.02 -11.93 1.05
CA ILE A 106 -19.75 -12.39 -0.33
C ILE A 106 -18.24 -12.42 -0.61
N PHE A 107 -17.50 -11.36 -0.25
CA PHE A 107 -16.05 -11.32 -0.44
C PHE A 107 -15.32 -12.38 0.38
N LEU A 108 -15.70 -12.59 1.64
CA LEU A 108 -15.10 -13.63 2.48
C LEU A 108 -15.36 -15.04 1.92
N ILE A 109 -16.56 -15.32 1.43
CA ILE A 109 -16.89 -16.60 0.77
C ILE A 109 -16.06 -16.77 -0.50
N ALA A 110 -15.94 -15.74 -1.34
CA ALA A 110 -15.13 -15.81 -2.55
C ALA A 110 -13.65 -16.10 -2.22
N ILE A 111 -13.08 -15.41 -1.23
CA ILE A 111 -11.71 -15.66 -0.78
C ILE A 111 -11.56 -17.09 -0.23
N LEU A 112 -12.53 -17.57 0.56
CA LEU A 112 -12.53 -18.94 1.07
C LEU A 112 -12.50 -19.95 -0.09
N ILE A 113 -13.35 -19.78 -1.09
CA ILE A 113 -13.40 -20.65 -2.28
C ILE A 113 -12.05 -20.66 -3.01
N ILE A 114 -11.44 -19.50 -3.22
CA ILE A 114 -10.12 -19.41 -3.89
C ILE A 114 -9.06 -20.15 -3.07
N ASN A 115 -9.09 -20.02 -1.74
CA ASN A 115 -8.17 -20.71 -0.84
C ASN A 115 -8.35 -22.24 -0.87
N LEU A 116 -9.54 -22.75 -1.18
CA LEU A 116 -9.77 -24.20 -1.32
C LEU A 116 -9.05 -24.80 -2.55
N PHE A 117 -8.75 -24.01 -3.59
CA PHE A 117 -7.97 -24.45 -4.76
C PHE A 117 -6.45 -24.49 -4.50
N GLY A 118 -6.02 -24.18 -3.28
CA GLY A 118 -4.63 -24.21 -2.85
C GLY A 118 -3.76 -23.13 -3.52
N VAL A 119 -2.44 -23.26 -3.32
CA VAL A 119 -1.45 -22.24 -3.69
C VAL A 119 -1.43 -21.93 -5.20
N ARG A 120 -1.73 -22.92 -6.04
CA ARG A 120 -1.77 -22.75 -7.51
C ARG A 120 -2.95 -21.87 -7.94
N GLY A 121 -4.15 -22.12 -7.39
CA GLY A 121 -5.32 -21.31 -7.69
C GLY A 121 -5.15 -19.87 -7.20
N TYR A 122 -4.59 -19.69 -5.99
CA TYR A 122 -4.25 -18.38 -5.46
C TYR A 122 -3.26 -17.62 -6.36
N GLY A 123 -2.20 -18.29 -6.81
CA GLY A 123 -1.17 -17.67 -7.66
C GLY A 123 -1.71 -17.16 -9.00
N GLU A 124 -2.58 -17.93 -9.66
CA GLU A 124 -3.24 -17.51 -10.90
C GLU A 124 -4.13 -16.28 -10.67
N VAL A 125 -5.00 -16.32 -9.65
CA VAL A 125 -5.88 -15.18 -9.34
C VAL A 125 -5.08 -13.93 -9.03
N GLU A 126 -4.05 -14.04 -8.18
CA GLU A 126 -3.23 -12.88 -7.81
C GLU A 126 -2.48 -12.30 -9.02
N PHE A 127 -2.07 -13.14 -9.97
CA PHE A 127 -1.45 -12.68 -11.22
C PHE A 127 -2.42 -11.79 -12.03
N TYR A 128 -3.64 -12.27 -12.30
CA TYR A 128 -4.64 -11.49 -13.05
C TYR A 128 -5.07 -10.22 -12.30
N VAL A 129 -5.32 -10.32 -10.99
CA VAL A 129 -5.70 -9.17 -10.16
C VAL A 129 -4.57 -8.15 -10.09
N SER A 130 -3.30 -8.58 -10.06
CA SER A 130 -2.14 -7.69 -10.11
C SER A 130 -2.03 -6.91 -11.41
N ILE A 131 -2.37 -7.52 -12.55
CA ILE A 131 -2.42 -6.81 -13.85
C ILE A 131 -3.46 -5.69 -13.79
N ILE A 132 -4.67 -5.98 -13.28
CA ILE A 132 -5.74 -5.00 -13.14
C ILE A 132 -5.29 -3.85 -12.22
N LYS A 133 -4.65 -4.15 -11.08
CA LYS A 133 -4.12 -3.13 -10.16
C LYS A 133 -3.14 -2.17 -10.87
N VAL A 134 -2.21 -2.71 -11.66
CA VAL A 134 -1.22 -1.89 -12.40
C VAL A 134 -1.90 -1.01 -13.45
N ILE A 135 -2.83 -1.57 -14.24
CA ILE A 135 -3.58 -0.82 -15.25
C ILE A 135 -4.39 0.30 -14.58
N ALA A 136 -5.05 0.01 -13.45
CA ALA A 136 -5.84 1.00 -12.71
C ALA A 136 -4.98 2.17 -12.21
N VAL A 137 -3.80 1.90 -11.64
CA VAL A 137 -2.86 2.96 -11.21
C VAL A 137 -2.37 3.79 -12.40
N LEU A 138 -1.99 3.14 -13.50
CA LEU A 138 -1.54 3.87 -14.70
C LEU A 138 -2.65 4.75 -15.28
N GLY A 139 -3.87 4.21 -15.38
CA GLY A 139 -5.05 4.97 -15.81
C GLY A 139 -5.33 6.14 -14.89
N PHE A 140 -5.20 5.95 -13.56
CA PHE A 140 -5.35 7.01 -12.57
C PHE A 140 -4.31 8.13 -12.75
N ILE A 141 -3.04 7.78 -12.96
CA ILE A 141 -1.98 8.77 -13.19
C ILE A 141 -2.24 9.56 -14.47
N ILE A 142 -2.57 8.88 -15.57
CA ILE A 142 -2.84 9.53 -16.86
C ILE A 142 -4.05 10.47 -16.74
N LEU A 143 -5.16 9.99 -16.16
CA LEU A 143 -6.35 10.78 -15.93
C LEU A 143 -6.03 11.98 -15.02
N GLY A 144 -5.27 11.77 -13.95
CA GLY A 144 -4.89 12.82 -13.03
C GLY A 144 -4.09 13.92 -13.72
N ILE A 145 -3.13 13.57 -14.57
CA ILE A 145 -2.39 14.54 -15.40
C ILE A 145 -3.36 15.33 -16.29
N VAL A 146 -4.23 14.65 -17.03
CA VAL A 146 -5.21 15.31 -17.92
C VAL A 146 -6.08 16.29 -17.15
N LEU A 147 -6.57 15.92 -15.97
CA LEU A 147 -7.41 16.79 -15.14
C LEU A 147 -6.65 17.98 -14.57
N VAL A 148 -5.39 17.80 -14.13
CA VAL A 148 -4.55 18.89 -13.62
C VAL A 148 -4.32 19.96 -14.70
N PHE A 149 -4.18 19.54 -15.96
CA PHE A 149 -3.97 20.43 -17.10
C PHE A 149 -5.28 20.95 -17.74
N GLY A 150 -6.45 20.75 -17.12
CA GLY A 150 -7.72 21.32 -17.60
C GLY A 150 -8.44 20.50 -18.66
N GLY A 151 -8.12 19.20 -18.78
CA GLY A 151 -8.89 18.27 -19.61
C GLY A 151 -10.20 17.79 -18.98
N GLY A 152 -10.61 18.34 -17.83
CA GLY A 152 -11.88 18.03 -17.18
C GLY A 152 -13.07 18.76 -17.80
N PRO A 153 -14.33 18.41 -17.43
CA PRO A 153 -15.54 19.00 -17.99
C PRO A 153 -15.64 20.52 -17.84
N ASN A 154 -15.03 21.06 -16.77
CA ASN A 154 -15.03 22.49 -16.46
C ASN A 154 -13.90 23.25 -17.18
N HIS A 155 -13.01 22.56 -17.90
CA HIS A 155 -11.83 23.11 -18.59
C HIS A 155 -10.92 24.01 -17.73
N GLU A 156 -10.98 23.88 -16.40
CA GLU A 156 -10.19 24.69 -15.48
C GLU A 156 -8.80 24.08 -15.28
N TYR A 157 -7.76 24.90 -15.46
CA TYR A 157 -6.40 24.52 -15.10
C TYR A 157 -6.25 24.53 -13.58
N VAL A 158 -6.13 23.35 -12.97
CA VAL A 158 -5.99 23.22 -11.51
C VAL A 158 -4.54 23.47 -11.08
N GLY A 159 -3.57 22.91 -11.81
CA GLY A 159 -2.15 23.08 -11.50
C GLY A 159 -1.82 22.82 -10.03
N GLY A 160 -1.25 23.82 -9.36
CA GLY A 160 -0.96 23.80 -7.92
C GLY A 160 -1.95 24.58 -7.06
N LYS A 161 -3.19 24.82 -7.51
CA LYS A 161 -4.17 25.68 -6.83
C LYS A 161 -4.31 25.33 -5.35
N TYR A 162 -4.53 24.05 -5.04
CA TYR A 162 -4.74 23.58 -3.67
C TYR A 162 -3.47 23.53 -2.81
N TRP A 163 -2.29 23.53 -3.44
CA TRP A 163 -1.01 23.67 -2.73
C TRP A 163 -0.78 25.10 -2.22
N HIS A 164 -1.43 26.10 -2.82
CA HIS A 164 -1.32 27.50 -2.40
C HIS A 164 -2.51 27.93 -1.52
N ASN A 165 -3.72 27.48 -1.85
CA ASN A 165 -4.94 27.80 -1.10
C ASN A 165 -5.86 26.57 -1.11
N PRO A 166 -6.14 25.91 0.03
CA PRO A 166 -5.93 26.37 1.41
C PRO A 166 -4.49 26.27 1.95
N GLY A 167 -3.59 25.58 1.23
CA GLY A 167 -2.16 25.53 1.53
C GLY A 167 -1.58 24.12 1.46
N PRO A 168 -0.28 23.96 1.70
CA PRO A 168 0.39 22.67 1.55
C PRO A 168 0.18 21.71 2.74
N PHE A 169 -0.11 22.23 3.94
CA PHE A 169 -0.24 21.44 5.17
C PHE A 169 -1.57 21.71 5.85
N ALA A 170 -2.27 20.64 6.22
CA ALA A 170 -3.43 20.68 7.11
C ALA A 170 -2.98 20.46 8.56
N ASP A 171 -3.59 21.16 9.50
CA ASP A 171 -3.39 20.99 10.96
C ASP A 171 -1.92 21.00 11.45
N GLY A 172 -1.01 21.66 10.70
CA GLY A 172 0.40 21.81 11.04
C GLY A 172 1.11 20.47 11.30
N PHE A 173 1.92 20.41 12.35
CA PHE A 173 2.69 19.20 12.70
C PHE A 173 1.82 17.99 13.03
N LYS A 174 0.63 18.21 13.61
CA LYS A 174 -0.28 17.11 13.97
C LYS A 174 -0.83 16.42 12.72
N GLY A 175 -1.15 17.20 11.69
CA GLY A 175 -1.58 16.66 10.40
C GLY A 175 -0.49 15.80 9.76
N VAL A 176 0.74 16.31 9.70
CA VAL A 176 1.92 15.56 9.23
C VAL A 176 2.06 14.24 10.00
N TYR A 177 2.07 14.28 11.34
CA TYR A 177 2.23 13.05 12.12
C TYR A 177 1.11 12.01 11.86
N SER A 178 -0.12 12.44 11.62
CA SER A 178 -1.23 11.51 11.36
C SER A 178 -1.07 10.75 10.03
N VAL A 179 -0.46 11.36 9.03
CA VAL A 179 -0.25 10.77 7.70
C VAL A 179 0.80 9.65 7.74
N PHE A 180 1.78 9.72 8.64
CA PHE A 180 2.78 8.65 8.83
C PHE A 180 2.14 7.27 9.07
N VAL A 181 1.03 7.22 9.81
CA VAL A 181 0.32 5.96 10.10
C VAL A 181 -0.27 5.37 8.82
N THR A 182 -0.92 6.21 8.00
CA THR A 182 -1.48 5.78 6.71
C THR A 182 -0.37 5.39 5.72
N ALA A 183 0.73 6.13 5.69
CA ALA A 183 1.89 5.81 4.87
C ALA A 183 2.48 4.45 5.28
N GLY A 184 2.72 4.22 6.58
CA GLY A 184 3.20 2.93 7.09
C GLY A 184 2.30 1.76 6.70
N PHE A 185 0.98 1.93 6.84
CA PHE A 185 0.00 0.95 6.39
C PHE A 185 0.07 0.70 4.87
N ALA A 186 0.17 1.75 4.06
CA ALA A 186 0.14 1.64 2.59
C ALA A 186 1.37 0.91 2.00
N PHE A 187 2.50 0.93 2.71
CA PHE A 187 3.71 0.20 2.33
C PHE A 187 3.89 -1.16 3.02
N SER A 188 2.98 -1.54 3.93
CA SER A 188 2.97 -2.88 4.53
C SER A 188 2.83 -3.95 3.45
N GLY A 189 3.49 -5.10 3.64
CA GLY A 189 3.53 -6.21 2.68
C GLY A 189 4.71 -6.14 1.70
N THR A 190 5.52 -5.08 1.71
CA THR A 190 6.77 -5.03 0.91
C THR A 190 7.82 -6.01 1.44
N GLU A 191 7.75 -6.35 2.72
CA GLU A 191 8.55 -7.35 3.41
C GLU A 191 8.29 -8.79 2.94
N LEU A 192 7.17 -9.05 2.24
CA LEU A 192 6.85 -10.37 1.67
C LEU A 192 7.93 -10.86 0.70
N VAL A 193 8.68 -9.96 0.06
CA VAL A 193 9.85 -10.30 -0.77
C VAL A 193 10.89 -11.09 0.02
N GLY A 194 11.05 -10.81 1.32
CA GLY A 194 11.94 -11.57 2.19
C GLY A 194 11.44 -12.97 2.50
N LEU A 195 10.11 -13.19 2.58
CA LEU A 195 9.55 -14.54 2.76
C LEU A 195 9.70 -15.37 1.48
N ALA A 196 9.44 -14.77 0.33
CA ALA A 196 9.63 -15.40 -0.98
C ALA A 196 11.11 -15.72 -1.29
N ALA A 197 12.06 -15.11 -0.57
CA ALA A 197 13.48 -15.37 -0.75
C ALA A 197 13.89 -16.82 -0.47
N ALA A 198 13.21 -17.49 0.47
CA ALA A 198 13.45 -18.90 0.77
C ALA A 198 13.05 -19.84 -0.38
N GLU A 199 12.15 -19.39 -1.26
CA GLU A 199 11.61 -20.19 -2.37
C GLU A 199 12.22 -19.83 -3.74
N ALA A 200 13.11 -18.82 -3.78
CA ALA A 200 13.74 -18.37 -5.02
C ALA A 200 14.86 -19.33 -5.46
N ALA A 201 14.87 -19.71 -6.74
CA ALA A 201 15.90 -20.60 -7.30
C ALA A 201 17.34 -20.04 -7.26
N ASN A 202 17.50 -18.71 -7.31
CA ASN A 202 18.80 -18.04 -7.15
C ASN A 202 18.65 -16.76 -6.32
N PRO A 203 18.60 -16.87 -4.98
CA PRO A 203 18.26 -15.75 -4.12
C PRO A 203 19.30 -14.62 -4.19
N ARG A 204 20.59 -14.97 -4.40
CA ARG A 204 21.72 -14.02 -4.53
C ARG A 204 21.53 -12.98 -5.63
N LYS A 205 20.93 -13.37 -6.76
CA LYS A 205 20.68 -12.45 -7.89
C LYS A 205 19.25 -11.94 -7.91
N THR A 206 18.28 -12.80 -7.62
CA THR A 206 16.86 -12.50 -7.80
C THR A 206 16.33 -11.57 -6.71
N ILE A 207 16.73 -11.74 -5.44
CA ILE A 207 16.16 -11.00 -4.32
C ILE A 207 16.59 -9.54 -4.30
N PRO A 208 17.88 -9.17 -4.39
CA PRO A 208 18.27 -7.76 -4.42
C PRO A 208 17.67 -7.01 -5.62
N ARG A 209 17.55 -7.68 -6.78
CA ARG A 209 16.94 -7.10 -7.98
C ARG A 209 15.43 -6.89 -7.79
N ALA A 210 14.73 -7.89 -7.27
CA ALA A 210 13.29 -7.81 -7.02
C ALA A 210 12.97 -6.72 -5.98
N THR A 211 13.69 -6.67 -4.87
CA THR A 211 13.51 -5.64 -3.83
C THR A 211 13.65 -4.22 -4.39
N LYS A 212 14.72 -3.96 -5.16
CA LYS A 212 14.92 -2.64 -5.80
C LYS A 212 13.82 -2.31 -6.80
N GLN A 213 13.39 -3.27 -7.61
CA GLN A 213 12.34 -3.04 -8.60
C GLN A 213 10.98 -2.76 -7.96
N VAL A 214 10.61 -3.54 -6.93
CA VAL A 214 9.36 -3.35 -6.18
C VAL A 214 9.36 -1.98 -5.51
N PHE A 215 10.47 -1.59 -4.86
CA PHE A 215 10.62 -0.29 -4.26
C PHE A 215 10.41 0.85 -5.25
N TRP A 216 11.18 0.88 -6.36
CA TRP A 216 11.08 1.97 -7.32
C TRP A 216 9.69 2.06 -7.96
N ARG A 217 9.07 0.91 -8.28
CA ARG A 217 7.71 0.88 -8.82
C ARG A 217 6.70 1.45 -7.82
N ILE A 218 6.71 0.98 -6.58
CA ILE A 218 5.74 1.42 -5.57
C ILE A 218 5.96 2.89 -5.23
N THR A 219 7.20 3.32 -4.99
CA THR A 219 7.52 4.71 -4.66
C THR A 219 7.13 5.66 -5.78
N ILE A 220 7.49 5.38 -7.03
CA ILE A 220 7.15 6.27 -8.16
C ILE A 220 5.63 6.33 -8.35
N PHE A 221 4.95 5.18 -8.35
CA PHE A 221 3.50 5.16 -8.55
C PHE A 221 2.75 5.80 -7.39
N TYR A 222 3.20 5.62 -6.14
CA TYR A 222 2.57 6.22 -4.98
C TYR A 222 2.78 7.74 -4.98
N ILE A 223 4.04 8.20 -5.09
CA ILE A 223 4.35 9.63 -5.07
C ILE A 223 3.68 10.36 -6.24
N ALA A 224 3.69 9.80 -7.45
CA ALA A 224 3.01 10.40 -8.58
C ALA A 224 1.49 10.47 -8.36
N SER A 225 0.86 9.39 -7.92
CA SER A 225 -0.59 9.36 -7.69
C SER A 225 -1.01 10.32 -6.58
N LEU A 226 -0.25 10.37 -5.48
CA LEU A 226 -0.55 11.23 -4.33
C LEU A 226 -0.31 12.71 -4.64
N ALA A 227 0.74 13.03 -5.40
CA ALA A 227 0.98 14.40 -5.86
C ALA A 227 -0.17 14.88 -6.76
N LEU A 228 -0.65 14.03 -7.66
CA LEU A 228 -1.81 14.34 -8.50
C LEU A 228 -3.09 14.53 -7.68
N ILE A 229 -3.35 13.66 -6.71
CA ILE A 229 -4.48 13.81 -5.78
C ILE A 229 -4.40 15.13 -5.02
N GLY A 230 -3.23 15.47 -4.48
CA GLY A 230 -3.01 16.73 -3.78
C GLY A 230 -3.16 17.98 -4.65
N CYS A 231 -2.93 17.85 -5.96
CA CYS A 231 -3.22 18.90 -6.93
C CYS A 231 -4.71 19.01 -7.28
N LEU A 232 -5.45 17.90 -7.28
CA LEU A 232 -6.83 17.84 -7.79
C LEU A 232 -7.90 18.08 -6.73
N VAL A 233 -7.61 17.80 -5.47
CA VAL A 233 -8.58 17.79 -4.39
C VAL A 233 -8.08 18.68 -3.24
N PRO A 234 -8.86 19.67 -2.77
CA PRO A 234 -8.51 20.43 -1.58
C PRO A 234 -8.63 19.55 -0.33
N TYR A 235 -7.75 19.76 0.66
CA TYR A 235 -7.81 19.00 1.92
C TYR A 235 -8.96 19.43 2.84
N THR A 236 -9.70 20.50 2.52
CA THR A 236 -10.81 21.03 3.33
C THR A 236 -12.19 20.42 3.00
N LEU A 237 -12.21 19.33 2.23
CA LEU A 237 -13.45 18.62 1.84
C LEU A 237 -14.03 17.76 2.95
#